data_AF-A0A833LHP0-F1
#
_entry.id   AF-A0A833LHP0-F1
#
_cell.length_a   1.000
_cell.length_b   1.000
_cell.length_c   1.000
_cell.angle_alpha   90.00
_cell.angle_beta   90.00
_cell.angle_gamma   90.00
#
_symmetry.space_group_name_H-M   'P 1'
#
loop_
_entity.id
_entity.type
_entity.pdbx_description
1 polymer ?
#
loop_
_entity_poly.entity_id
_entity_poly.type
_entity_poly.pdbx_seq_one_letter_code
_entity_poly.pdbx_strand_id
1 'polypeptide(L)' 'SCVSIGIARAIPMETQDSSALAALGTADCLLVRPPHAPPARAGDPCRIIRLP' A
#
# COMPACT_ATOMS: atom_id res chain seq x y z
N SER A 1 2.20 17.95 4.51
CA SER A 1 2.77 19.07 5.27
C SER A 1 3.14 18.60 6.67
N CYS A 2 4.22 19.13 7.22
CA CYS A 2 4.90 18.79 8.50
C CYS A 2 5.85 17.56 8.47
N VAL A 3 7.15 17.85 8.61
CA VAL A 3 8.29 16.93 8.64
C VAL A 3 8.53 16.49 10.08
N SER A 4 8.28 15.21 10.36
CA SER A 4 8.67 14.52 11.60
C SER A 4 9.22 13.16 11.19
N ILE A 5 10.50 13.07 10.78
CA ILE A 5 11.21 11.85 10.29
C ILE A 5 10.21 10.76 9.84
N GLY A 6 9.48 11.07 8.76
CA GLY A 6 8.19 10.45 8.49
C GLY A 6 8.38 9.05 7.95
N ILE A 7 8.06 8.04 8.76
CA ILE A 7 7.98 6.65 8.27
C ILE A 7 7.01 6.59 7.08
N ALA A 8 7.40 5.89 6.02
CA ALA A 8 6.54 5.73 4.85
C ALA A 8 5.25 5.01 5.26
N ARG A 9 4.10 5.60 4.96
CA ARG A 9 2.77 5.03 5.25
C ARG A 9 2.07 4.68 3.94
N ALA A 10 1.62 3.45 3.80
CA ALA A 10 0.76 3.03 2.70
C ALA A 10 -0.72 3.18 3.09
N ILE A 11 -1.56 3.63 2.16
CA ILE A 11 -3.01 3.70 2.30
C ILE A 11 -3.60 2.87 1.16
N PRO A 12 -4.45 1.87 1.44
CA PRO A 12 -5.04 1.06 0.38
C PRO A 12 -5.99 1.90 -0.48
N MET A 13 -6.00 1.61 -1.77
CA MET A 13 -7.01 2.14 -2.68
C MET A 13 -8.35 1.42 -2.45
N GLU A 14 -9.44 2.02 -2.90
CA GLU A 14 -10.80 1.51 -2.68
C GLU A 14 -11.00 0.10 -3.25
N THR A 15 -10.47 -0.17 -4.45
CA THR A 15 -10.43 -1.50 -5.08
C THR A 15 -9.00 -2.00 -5.17
N GLN A 16 -8.83 -3.31 -4.96
CA GLN A 16 -7.56 -4.03 -5.12
C GLN A 16 -7.70 -5.20 -6.11
N ASP A 17 -8.73 -5.16 -6.95
CA ASP A 17 -8.98 -6.17 -7.97
C ASP A 17 -7.98 -6.04 -9.12
N SER A 18 -7.68 -7.15 -9.79
CA SER A 18 -6.71 -7.16 -10.89
C SER A 18 -7.16 -6.34 -12.12
N SER A 19 -8.45 -6.02 -12.23
CA SER A 19 -9.01 -5.20 -13.31
C SER A 19 -8.91 -3.69 -13.04
N ALA A 20 -8.53 -3.25 -11.83
CA ALA A 20 -8.48 -1.84 -11.44
C ALA A 20 -7.23 -1.10 -11.96
N LEU A 21 -7.02 -1.09 -13.28
CA LEU A 21 -5.80 -0.55 -13.90
C LEU A 21 -5.62 0.97 -13.69
N ALA A 22 -6.71 1.73 -13.62
CA ALA A 22 -6.65 3.18 -13.35
C ALA A 22 -6.11 3.46 -11.93
N ALA A 23 -6.50 2.64 -10.95
CA ALA A 23 -5.97 2.72 -9.60
C ALA A 23 -4.48 2.37 -9.59
N LEU A 24 -4.10 1.28 -10.28
CA LEU A 24 -2.70 0.89 -10.42
C LEU A 24 -1.82 1.98 -11.07
N GLY A 25 -2.34 2.69 -12.07
CA GLY A 25 -1.63 3.76 -12.77
C GLY A 25 -1.42 5.04 -11.95
N THR A 26 -2.15 5.22 -10.84
CA THR A 26 -2.03 6.39 -9.95
C THR A 26 -1.41 6.05 -8.60
N ALA A 27 -1.10 4.77 -8.35
CA ALA A 27 -0.53 4.31 -7.10
C ALA A 27 0.97 4.65 -6.98
N ASP A 28 1.41 5.10 -5.81
CA ASP A 28 2.83 5.35 -5.53
C ASP A 28 3.64 4.07 -5.23
N CYS A 29 2.95 3.00 -4.81
CA CYS A 29 3.58 1.76 -4.36
C CYS A 29 2.61 0.57 -4.31
N LEU A 30 3.17 -0.64 -4.21
CA LEU A 30 2.46 -1.89 -3.97
C LEU A 30 2.81 -2.43 -2.59
N LEU A 31 1.79 -2.85 -1.82
CA LEU A 31 1.97 -3.52 -0.54
C LEU A 31 2.13 -5.03 -0.77
N VAL A 32 3.21 -5.61 -0.23
CA VAL A 32 3.48 -7.05 -0.33
C VAL A 32 2.91 -7.76 0.89
N ARG A 33 2.07 -8.77 0.65
CA ARG A 33 1.45 -9.59 1.69
C ARG A 33 1.72 -11.07 1.40
N PRO A 34 2.10 -11.88 2.41
CA PRO A 34 2.20 -13.33 2.23
C PRO A 34 0.85 -13.94 1.82
N PRO A 35 0.86 -15.03 1.04
CA PRO A 35 -0.37 -15.73 0.70
C PRO A 35 -1.10 -16.20 1.98
N HIS A 36 -2.42 -16.06 1.99
CA HIS A 36 -3.32 -16.45 3.10
C HIS A 36 -3.05 -15.78 4.45
N ALA A 37 -2.25 -14.70 4.51
CA ALA A 37 -2.06 -13.95 5.76
C ALA A 37 -3.41 -13.44 6.30
N PRO A 38 -3.62 -13.35 7.62
CA PRO A 38 -4.84 -12.77 8.20
C PRO A 38 -4.96 -11.27 7.86
N PRO A 39 -6.16 -10.67 7.98
CA PRO A 39 -6.34 -9.23 7.77
C PRO A 39 -5.41 -8.40 8.65
N ALA A 40 -4.67 -7.48 8.05
CA ALA A 40 -3.81 -6.55 8.78
C ALA A 40 -4.64 -5.44 9.43
N ARG A 41 -4.18 -4.94 10.57
CA ARG A 41 -4.73 -3.77 11.25
C ARG A 41 -4.04 -2.51 10.77
N ALA A 42 -4.73 -1.37 10.87
CA ALA A 42 -4.11 -0.08 10.59
C ALA A 42 -2.92 0.15 11.54
N GLY A 43 -1.76 0.48 10.96
CA GLY A 43 -0.51 0.67 11.70
C GLY A 43 0.37 -0.58 11.77
N ASP A 44 -0.10 -1.75 11.34
CA ASP A 44 0.76 -2.93 11.25
C ASP A 44 1.91 -2.68 10.26
N PRO A 45 3.14 -3.11 10.60
CA PRO A 45 4.27 -2.97 9.70
C PRO A 45 4.05 -3.82 8.44
N CYS A 46 4.33 -3.23 7.29
CA CYS A 46 4.20 -3.90 6.00
C CYS A 46 5.38 -3.56 5.09
N ARG A 47 5.64 -4.45 4.13
CA ARG A 47 6.65 -4.23 3.10
C ARG A 47 6.00 -3.63 1.87
N ILE A 48 6.62 -2.60 1.31
CA ILE A 48 6.18 -1.97 0.07
C ILE A 48 7.21 -2.11 -1.05
N ILE A 49 6.74 -2.09 -2.29
CA ILE A 49 7.54 -1.92 -3.50
C ILE A 49 7.15 -0.55 -4.08
N ARG A 50 8.11 0.36 -4.24
CA ARG A 50 7.88 1.68 -4.85
C ARG A 50 7.67 1.53 -6.35
N LEU A 51 6.73 2.28 -6.90
CA LEU A 51 6.51 2.39 -8.35
C LEU A 51 7.22 3.65 -8.88
N PRO A 52 7.71 3.62 -10.14
CA PRO A 52 8.40 4.75 -10.76
C PRO A 52 7.47 5.93 -11.10
#